data_AF-A0A2V8Q5N0-F1
#
_entry.id   AF-A0A2V8Q5N0-F1
#
_cell.length_a   1.000
_cell.length_b   1.000
_cell.length_c   1.000
_cell.angle_alpha   90.00
_cell.angle_beta   90.00
_cell.angle_gamma   90.00
#
_symmetry.space_group_name_H-M   'P 1'
#
loop_
_entity.id
_entity.type
_entity.pdbx_description
1 polymer ?
#
loop_
_entity_poly.entity_id
_entity_poly.type
_entity_poly.pdbx_seq_one_letter_code
_entity_poly.pdbx_strand_id
1 'polypeptide(L)'
;MPLFSDTNQKDSTNTVVVNLYGGPGTGKSTTAAATYALLKQQNVNAELATEYAKDIVWEGRNYLLSDQIYIFAKQNRKLMRLYGKVEVIVTDCPLLLSYYYSENEHILGLIEQEMSRTRQVHIMLKRVKQYNAAGRYQTEAQAKEIDDGIKEMLRKLEIEFHEVIADVEAASQIINLINQA
;
A
#
# COMPACT_ATOMS: atom_id res chain seq x y z
N MET A 1 4.66 40.42 17.30
CA MET A 1 3.60 40.55 16.28
C MET A 1 3.12 39.14 15.97
N PRO A 2 1.92 38.73 16.41
CA PRO A 2 1.46 37.36 16.16
C PRO A 2 0.94 37.29 14.72
N LEU A 3 1.60 36.53 13.87
CA LEU A 3 1.12 36.23 12.53
C LEU A 3 0.37 34.90 12.60
N PHE A 4 -0.96 35.03 12.75
CA PHE A 4 -1.99 34.00 12.60
C PHE A 4 -2.08 32.94 13.71
N SER A 5 -2.94 33.23 14.68
CA SER A 5 -3.75 32.22 15.36
C SER A 5 -4.93 31.87 14.45
N ASP A 6 -4.77 30.93 13.54
CA ASP A 6 -5.90 30.32 12.85
C ASP A 6 -6.38 29.12 13.66
N THR A 7 -7.41 29.41 14.44
CA THR A 7 -8.37 28.45 14.98
C THR A 7 -9.05 27.70 13.84
N ASN A 8 -8.55 26.51 13.54
CA ASN A 8 -9.35 25.38 13.10
C ASN A 8 -8.54 24.11 13.38
N GLN A 9 -8.49 23.75 14.66
CA GLN A 9 -8.15 22.40 15.08
C GLN A 9 -9.32 21.51 14.66
N LYS A 10 -9.43 21.25 13.36
CA LYS A 10 -10.20 20.12 12.85
C LYS A 10 -9.43 18.93 13.38
N ASP A 11 -10.00 18.26 14.38
CA ASP A 11 -9.44 17.05 14.99
C ASP A 11 -8.73 16.25 13.90
N SER A 12 -7.42 16.07 14.07
CA SER A 12 -6.59 15.39 13.08
C SER A 12 -7.23 14.04 12.81
N THR A 13 -8.00 13.93 11.73
CA THR A 13 -8.65 12.69 11.33
C THR A 13 -7.50 11.72 11.13
N ASN A 14 -7.37 10.75 12.03
CA ASN A 14 -6.29 9.79 12.06
C ASN A 14 -6.40 8.94 10.80
N THR A 15 -5.83 9.43 9.69
CA THR A 15 -5.91 8.78 8.39
C THR A 15 -5.41 7.36 8.53
N VAL A 16 -6.23 6.39 8.11
CA VAL A 16 -5.87 4.98 8.08
C VAL A 16 -5.29 4.65 6.71
N VAL A 17 -4.10 4.07 6.67
CA VAL A 17 -3.48 3.58 5.44
C VAL A 17 -3.63 2.06 5.38
N VAL A 18 -4.40 1.59 4.41
CA VAL A 18 -4.63 0.17 4.14
C VAL A 18 -3.64 -0.29 3.09
N ASN A 19 -2.69 -1.11 3.51
CA ASN A 19 -1.56 -1.58 2.74
C ASN A 19 -1.82 -2.99 2.23
N LEU A 20 -2.01 -3.15 0.91
CA LEU A 20 -2.18 -4.48 0.31
C LEU A 20 -0.83 -5.02 -0.18
N TYR A 21 -0.41 -6.15 0.38
CA TYR A 21 0.79 -6.89 0.03
C TYR A 21 0.51 -8.11 -0.82
N GLY A 22 1.56 -8.58 -1.48
CA GLY A 22 1.56 -9.73 -2.37
C GLY A 22 2.43 -9.47 -3.59
N GLY A 23 2.97 -10.53 -4.16
CA GLY A 23 3.72 -10.53 -5.39
C GLY A 23 2.88 -10.10 -6.60
N PRO A 24 3.54 -9.98 -7.77
CA PRO A 24 2.86 -9.66 -9.02
C PRO A 24 1.72 -10.65 -9.29
N GLY A 25 0.52 -10.12 -9.50
CA GLY A 25 -0.63 -10.93 -9.89
C GLY A 25 -1.44 -11.62 -8.81
N THR A 26 -1.21 -11.31 -7.55
CA THR A 26 -2.10 -11.76 -6.47
C THR A 26 -3.50 -11.14 -6.53
N GLY A 27 -3.66 -10.05 -7.28
CA GLY A 27 -4.94 -9.31 -7.37
C GLY A 27 -4.97 -8.02 -6.56
N LYS A 28 -3.84 -7.58 -5.97
CA LYS A 28 -3.75 -6.35 -5.14
C LYS A 28 -4.51 -5.17 -5.69
N SER A 29 -4.26 -4.78 -6.93
CA SER A 29 -4.86 -3.58 -7.53
C SER A 29 -6.38 -3.72 -7.71
N THR A 30 -6.84 -4.93 -8.04
CA THR A 30 -8.27 -5.24 -8.14
C THR A 30 -8.93 -5.18 -6.77
N THR A 31 -8.31 -5.80 -5.76
CA THR A 31 -8.79 -5.76 -4.38
C THR A 31 -8.77 -4.34 -3.81
N ALA A 32 -7.70 -3.56 -4.05
CA ALA A 32 -7.59 -2.17 -3.63
C ALA A 32 -8.70 -1.30 -4.23
N ALA A 33 -8.95 -1.45 -5.53
CA ALA A 33 -10.04 -0.74 -6.21
C ALA A 33 -11.41 -1.16 -5.67
N ALA A 34 -11.63 -2.45 -5.39
CA ALA A 34 -12.87 -2.94 -4.81
C ALA A 34 -13.08 -2.43 -3.36
N THR A 35 -12.07 -2.50 -2.51
CA THR A 35 -12.10 -1.94 -1.14
C THR A 35 -12.38 -0.44 -1.18
N TYR A 36 -11.68 0.30 -2.03
CA TYR A 36 -11.92 1.73 -2.23
C TYR A 36 -13.37 2.00 -2.65
N ALA A 37 -13.88 1.29 -3.66
CA ALA A 37 -15.25 1.46 -4.13
C ALA A 37 -16.29 1.20 -3.03
N LEU A 38 -16.13 0.11 -2.27
CA LEU A 38 -17.02 -0.22 -1.15
C LEU A 38 -16.96 0.84 -0.04
N LEU A 39 -15.78 1.36 0.32
CA LEU A 39 -15.64 2.45 1.29
C LEU A 39 -16.40 3.71 0.84
N LYS A 40 -16.29 4.09 -0.44
CA LYS A 40 -17.03 5.24 -1.00
C LYS A 40 -18.54 5.01 -0.98
N GLN A 41 -19.00 3.79 -1.26
CA GLN A 41 -20.41 3.42 -1.16
C GLN A 41 -20.95 3.49 0.27
N GLN A 42 -20.08 3.33 1.27
CA GLN A 42 -20.40 3.51 2.68
C GLN A 42 -20.25 4.96 3.17
N ASN A 43 -20.08 5.92 2.26
CA ASN A 43 -19.85 7.34 2.54
C ASN A 43 -18.58 7.64 3.35
N VAL A 44 -17.61 6.72 3.37
CA VAL A 44 -16.28 6.99 3.96
C VAL A 44 -15.50 7.89 3.00
N ASN A 45 -14.88 8.95 3.52
CA ASN A 45 -13.98 9.80 2.75
C ASN A 45 -12.66 9.06 2.50
N ALA A 46 -12.67 8.16 1.52
CA ALA A 46 -11.52 7.37 1.12
C ALA A 46 -10.90 7.87 -0.19
N GLU A 47 -9.62 7.53 -0.40
CA GLU A 47 -8.87 7.73 -1.65
C GLU A 47 -8.00 6.50 -1.98
N LEU A 48 -7.73 6.31 -3.28
CA LEU A 48 -6.91 5.20 -3.80
C LEU A 48 -5.54 5.71 -4.24
N ALA A 49 -4.48 5.17 -3.64
CA ALA A 49 -3.09 5.47 -4.01
C ALA A 49 -2.46 4.29 -4.75
N THR A 50 -2.50 4.35 -6.08
CA THR A 50 -1.98 3.29 -6.96
C THR A 50 -0.45 3.29 -7.07
N GLU A 51 0.11 2.10 -7.25
CA GLU A 51 1.52 1.83 -7.50
C GLU A 51 2.16 2.73 -8.58
N TYR A 52 3.22 3.45 -8.22
CA TYR A 52 3.99 4.26 -9.17
C TYR A 52 4.84 3.44 -10.16
N ALA A 53 5.28 2.23 -9.80
CA ALA A 53 6.08 1.38 -10.68
C ALA A 53 5.36 1.03 -12.00
N LYS A 54 4.03 0.95 -12.01
CA LYS A 54 3.27 0.78 -13.25
C LYS A 54 3.35 1.99 -14.16
N ASP A 55 3.29 3.19 -13.59
CA ASP A 55 3.44 4.44 -14.34
C ASP A 55 4.80 4.43 -15.07
N ILE A 56 5.87 4.02 -14.38
CA ILE A 56 7.22 3.85 -14.95
C ILE A 56 7.23 2.88 -16.14
N VAL A 57 6.56 1.71 -16.00
CA VAL A 57 6.49 0.70 -17.06
C VAL A 57 5.74 1.22 -18.28
N TRP A 58 4.59 1.87 -18.07
CA TRP A 58 3.79 2.44 -19.15
C TRP A 58 4.52 3.56 -19.90
N GLU A 59 5.34 4.33 -19.20
CA GLU A 59 6.16 5.39 -19.77
C GLU A 59 7.47 4.87 -20.41
N GLY A 60 7.74 3.56 -20.36
CA GLY A 60 8.94 2.94 -20.92
C GLY A 60 10.23 3.27 -20.17
N ARG A 61 10.14 3.70 -18.91
CA ARG A 61 11.28 4.16 -18.09
C ARG A 61 11.81 3.07 -17.16
N ASN A 62 11.82 1.82 -17.62
CA ASN A 62 12.08 0.63 -16.80
C ASN A 62 13.40 0.66 -16.01
N TYR A 63 14.41 1.40 -16.47
CA TYR A 63 15.68 1.60 -15.74
C TYR A 63 15.50 2.23 -14.36
N LEU A 64 14.38 2.92 -14.11
CA LEU A 64 14.05 3.51 -12.80
C LEU A 64 13.53 2.48 -11.79
N LEU A 65 13.20 1.25 -12.22
CA LEU A 65 12.69 0.21 -11.33
C LEU A 65 13.74 -0.27 -10.32
N SER A 66 15.03 -0.09 -10.60
CA SER A 66 16.11 -0.39 -9.66
C SER A 66 16.34 0.74 -8.64
N ASP A 67 15.82 1.94 -8.87
CA ASP A 67 15.98 3.07 -7.95
C ASP A 67 14.81 3.10 -6.94
N GLN A 68 14.95 2.30 -5.88
CA GLN A 68 13.93 2.20 -4.84
C GLN A 68 13.77 3.46 -4.01
N ILE A 69 14.80 4.32 -3.90
CA ILE A 69 14.69 5.62 -3.22
C ILE A 69 13.78 6.54 -4.02
N TYR A 70 13.95 6.58 -5.34
CA TYR A 70 13.08 7.34 -6.23
C TYR A 70 11.62 6.84 -6.18
N ILE A 71 11.42 5.52 -6.23
CA ILE A 71 10.08 4.90 -6.14
C ILE A 71 9.44 5.23 -4.79
N PHE A 72 10.17 5.06 -3.68
CA PHE A 72 9.72 5.42 -2.34
C PHE A 72 9.28 6.89 -2.28
N ALA A 73 10.10 7.82 -2.76
CA ALA A 73 9.78 9.25 -2.71
C ALA A 73 8.48 9.58 -3.47
N LYS A 74 8.26 8.95 -4.64
CA LYS A 74 7.05 9.14 -5.44
C LYS A 74 5.82 8.52 -4.78
N GLN A 75 5.95 7.31 -4.25
CA GLN A 75 4.87 6.63 -3.54
C GLN A 75 4.50 7.36 -2.25
N ASN A 76 5.50 7.79 -1.46
CA ASN A 76 5.27 8.58 -0.24
C ASN A 76 4.56 9.90 -0.56
N ARG A 77 4.94 10.60 -1.64
CA ARG A 77 4.23 11.82 -2.06
C ARG A 77 2.76 11.56 -2.41
N LYS A 78 2.43 10.41 -3.02
CA LYS A 78 1.03 10.03 -3.32
C LYS A 78 0.20 9.84 -2.04
N LEU A 79 0.80 9.29 -0.97
CA LEU A 79 0.16 9.12 0.33
C LEU A 79 0.08 10.45 1.10
N MET A 80 1.21 11.15 1.23
CA MET A 80 1.32 12.34 2.08
C MET A 80 0.50 13.54 1.59
N ARG A 81 0.17 13.62 0.30
CA ARG A 81 -0.75 14.67 -0.19
C ARG A 81 -2.19 14.50 0.34
N LEU A 82 -2.55 13.30 0.79
CA LEU A 82 -3.88 12.91 1.28
C LEU A 82 -3.96 12.91 2.82
N TYR A 83 -2.81 12.84 3.50
CA TYR A 83 -2.72 12.83 4.95
C TYR A 83 -3.49 13.97 5.62
N GLY A 84 -4.31 13.64 6.60
CA GLY A 84 -5.16 14.58 7.33
C GLY A 84 -6.31 15.18 6.51
N LYS A 85 -6.51 14.73 5.26
CA LYS A 85 -7.60 15.18 4.37
C LYS A 85 -8.65 14.11 4.10
N VAL A 86 -8.29 12.85 4.31
CA VAL A 86 -9.14 11.68 4.08
C VAL A 86 -9.08 10.74 5.28
N GLU A 87 -10.16 9.99 5.48
CA GLU A 87 -10.29 9.02 6.57
C GLU A 87 -9.49 7.75 6.26
N VAL A 88 -9.52 7.29 5.01
CA VAL A 88 -8.86 6.05 4.58
C VAL A 88 -8.11 6.25 3.27
N ILE A 89 -6.86 5.79 3.22
CA ILE A 89 -6.09 5.64 1.97
C ILE A 89 -5.91 4.16 1.72
N VAL A 90 -6.36 3.66 0.57
CA VAL A 90 -6.08 2.28 0.15
C VAL A 90 -4.92 2.29 -0.83
N THR A 91 -3.92 1.43 -0.63
CA THR A 91 -2.77 1.32 -1.54
C THR A 91 -2.42 -0.12 -1.87
N ASP A 92 -2.09 -0.36 -3.15
CA ASP A 92 -1.55 -1.63 -3.65
C ASP A 92 -0.01 -1.62 -3.75
N CYS A 93 0.63 -0.55 -3.29
CA CYS A 93 2.08 -0.39 -3.19
C CYS A 93 2.45 0.22 -1.82
N PRO A 94 2.42 -0.60 -0.75
CA PRO A 94 2.88 -0.19 0.57
C PRO A 94 4.33 0.29 0.52
N LEU A 95 4.68 1.29 1.34
CA LEU A 95 6.05 1.85 1.37
C LEU A 95 7.11 0.79 1.70
N LEU A 96 6.76 -0.22 2.50
CA LEU A 96 7.63 -1.35 2.84
C LEU A 96 8.04 -2.19 1.63
N LEU A 97 7.32 -2.15 0.50
CA LEU A 97 7.79 -2.80 -0.71
C LEU A 97 9.05 -2.15 -1.27
N SER A 98 9.25 -0.83 -1.06
CA SER A 98 10.50 -0.19 -1.44
C SER A 98 11.68 -0.73 -0.63
N TYR A 99 11.49 -1.08 0.64
CA TYR A 99 12.51 -1.79 1.42
C TYR A 99 12.73 -3.21 0.89
N TYR A 100 11.66 -3.97 0.65
CA TYR A 100 11.75 -5.34 0.13
C TYR A 100 12.57 -5.45 -1.17
N TYR A 101 12.37 -4.51 -2.09
CA TYR A 101 13.07 -4.50 -3.38
C TYR A 101 14.39 -3.72 -3.37
N SER A 102 14.80 -3.12 -2.24
CA SER A 102 16.01 -2.31 -2.15
C SER A 102 17.18 -3.12 -1.59
N GLU A 103 18.37 -2.83 -2.09
CA GLU A 103 19.64 -3.27 -1.49
C GLU A 103 20.11 -2.32 -0.37
N ASN A 104 19.42 -1.19 -0.16
CA ASN A 104 19.79 -0.17 0.82
C ASN A 104 18.93 -0.27 2.07
N GLU A 105 19.49 -0.86 3.13
CA GLU A 105 18.81 -1.04 4.41
C GLU A 105 18.41 0.29 5.08
N HIS A 106 19.11 1.39 4.81
CA HIS A 106 18.82 2.70 5.43
C HIS A 106 17.47 3.28 5.03
N ILE A 107 16.85 2.79 3.94
CA ILE A 107 15.51 3.22 3.53
C ILE A 107 14.45 2.85 4.57
N LEU A 108 14.68 1.79 5.35
CA LEU A 108 13.73 1.29 6.35
C LEU A 108 13.41 2.36 7.41
N GLY A 109 14.42 3.06 7.93
CA GLY A 109 14.21 4.11 8.93
C GLY A 109 13.36 5.27 8.41
N LEU A 110 13.47 5.61 7.12
CA LEU A 110 12.60 6.61 6.49
C LEU A 110 11.16 6.09 6.36
N ILE A 111 11.00 4.83 5.98
CA ILE A 111 9.68 4.19 5.85
C ILE A 111 8.98 4.15 7.21
N GLU A 112 9.67 3.73 8.27
CA GLU A 112 9.13 3.67 9.64
C GLU A 112 8.67 5.05 10.12
N GLN A 113 9.50 6.08 9.90
CA GLN A 113 9.16 7.45 10.27
C GLN A 113 7.93 7.98 9.54
N GLU A 114 7.75 7.64 8.25
CA GLU A 114 6.56 8.07 7.50
C GLU A 114 5.33 7.25 7.90
N MET A 115 5.51 5.95 8.16
CA MET A 115 4.43 5.08 8.62
C MET A 115 3.91 5.45 10.00
N SER A 116 4.75 5.96 10.90
CA SER A 116 4.36 6.36 12.26
C SER A 116 3.42 7.56 12.31
N ARG A 117 3.23 8.28 11.20
CA ARG A 117 2.35 9.46 11.10
C ARG A 117 0.87 9.10 10.96
N THR A 118 0.59 7.88 10.53
CA THR A 118 -0.75 7.38 10.23
C THR A 118 -0.96 6.02 10.86
N ARG A 119 -2.22 5.70 11.14
CA ARG A 119 -2.59 4.33 11.49
C ARG A 119 -2.41 3.42 10.28
N GLN A 120 -1.77 2.27 10.46
CA GLN A 120 -1.50 1.31 9.39
C GLN A 120 -2.38 0.07 9.55
N VAL A 121 -2.96 -0.42 8.46
CA VAL A 121 -3.59 -1.73 8.37
C VAL A 121 -2.89 -2.52 7.28
N HIS A 122 -2.20 -3.59 7.65
CA HIS A 122 -1.41 -4.40 6.73
C HIS A 122 -2.16 -5.67 6.34
N ILE A 123 -2.38 -5.86 5.04
CA ILE A 123 -3.13 -6.99 4.48
C ILE A 123 -2.23 -7.77 3.54
N MET A 124 -1.94 -9.02 3.88
CA MET A 124 -1.25 -9.95 2.99
C MET A 124 -2.26 -10.77 2.19
N LEU A 125 -2.31 -10.56 0.87
CA LEU A 125 -3.26 -11.27 0.02
C LEU A 125 -2.79 -12.70 -0.29
N LYS A 126 -3.68 -13.68 -0.10
CA LYS A 126 -3.49 -15.05 -0.58
C LYS A 126 -4.02 -15.20 -2.00
N ARG A 127 -3.15 -15.59 -2.93
CA ARG A 127 -3.49 -15.80 -4.34
C ARG A 127 -4.47 -16.98 -4.50
N VAL A 128 -5.55 -16.76 -5.25
CA VAL A 128 -6.53 -17.79 -5.62
C VAL A 128 -6.73 -17.89 -7.13
N LYS A 129 -6.39 -16.82 -7.87
CA LYS A 129 -6.61 -16.70 -9.32
C LYS A 129 -5.44 -17.29 -10.11
N GLN A 130 -5.76 -17.82 -11.29
CA GLN A 130 -4.76 -18.27 -12.27
C GLN A 130 -3.82 -17.11 -12.66
N TYR A 131 -2.52 -17.39 -12.76
CA TYR A 131 -1.52 -16.37 -13.09
C TYR A 131 -1.73 -15.85 -14.52
N ASN A 132 -1.89 -14.53 -14.67
CA ASN A 132 -1.90 -13.85 -15.98
C ASN A 132 -0.56 -13.12 -16.20
N ALA A 133 0.19 -13.47 -17.25
CA ALA A 133 1.51 -12.89 -17.52
C ALA A 133 1.48 -11.46 -18.12
N ALA A 134 0.31 -10.97 -18.58
CA ALA A 134 0.23 -9.66 -19.24
C ALA A 134 0.67 -8.51 -18.32
N GLY A 135 1.64 -7.72 -18.79
CA GLY A 135 2.20 -6.57 -18.07
C GLY A 135 3.13 -6.94 -16.90
N ARG A 136 3.74 -8.13 -16.90
CA ARG A 136 4.63 -8.61 -15.83
C ARG A 136 5.93 -9.17 -16.38
N TYR A 137 6.99 -9.00 -15.60
CA TYR A 137 8.33 -9.52 -15.92
C TYR A 137 8.60 -10.90 -15.29
N GLN A 138 7.83 -11.28 -14.25
CA GLN A 138 8.06 -12.49 -13.46
C GLN A 138 7.25 -13.68 -13.98
N THR A 139 7.73 -14.89 -13.69
CA THR A 139 6.96 -16.14 -13.80
C THR A 139 6.03 -16.33 -12.59
N GLU A 140 5.09 -17.28 -12.67
CA GLU A 140 4.22 -17.61 -11.53
C GLU A 140 5.02 -18.11 -10.31
N ALA A 141 6.08 -18.91 -10.53
CA ALA A 141 6.94 -19.40 -9.46
C ALA A 141 7.67 -18.25 -8.75
N GLN A 142 8.29 -17.35 -9.51
CA GLN A 142 8.93 -16.14 -8.97
C GLN A 142 7.92 -15.25 -8.23
N ALA A 143 6.69 -15.13 -8.74
CA ALA A 143 5.67 -14.34 -8.08
C ALA A 143 5.24 -14.94 -6.73
N LYS A 144 5.26 -16.27 -6.58
CA LYS A 144 5.03 -16.97 -5.31
C LYS A 144 6.22 -16.84 -4.35
N GLU A 145 7.44 -16.91 -4.85
CA GLU A 145 8.65 -16.63 -4.04
C GLU A 145 8.62 -15.21 -3.46
N ILE A 146 8.15 -14.23 -4.25
CA ILE A 146 7.92 -12.86 -3.78
C ILE A 146 6.81 -12.82 -2.72
N ASP A 147 5.73 -13.58 -2.89
CA ASP A 147 4.67 -13.68 -1.88
C ASP A 147 5.25 -14.11 -0.51
N ASP A 148 6.07 -15.16 -0.50
CA ASP A 148 6.69 -15.69 0.72
C ASP A 148 7.77 -14.76 1.28
N GLY A 149 8.58 -14.15 0.41
CA GLY A 149 9.61 -13.19 0.81
C GLY A 149 9.04 -11.95 1.49
N ILE A 150 7.92 -11.41 0.98
CA ILE A 150 7.25 -10.27 1.61
C ILE A 150 6.69 -10.66 2.98
N LYS A 151 6.07 -11.84 3.12
CA LYS A 151 5.59 -12.33 4.42
C LYS A 151 6.70 -12.44 5.44
N GLU A 152 7.83 -13.01 5.02
CA GLU A 152 8.98 -13.19 5.88
C GLU A 152 9.58 -11.85 6.31
N MET A 153 9.65 -10.88 5.40
CA MET A 153 10.05 -9.51 5.73
C MET A 153 9.12 -8.90 6.79
N LEU A 154 7.80 -8.99 6.63
CA LEU A 154 6.85 -8.45 7.60
C LEU A 154 7.03 -9.10 8.98
N ARG A 155 7.25 -10.42 9.04
CA ARG A 155 7.52 -11.13 10.31
C ARG A 155 8.82 -10.69 10.96
N LYS A 156 9.90 -10.57 10.19
CA LYS A 156 11.22 -10.13 10.69
C LYS A 156 11.19 -8.70 11.24
N LEU A 157 10.37 -7.84 10.65
CA LEU A 157 10.14 -6.48 11.11
C LEU A 157 9.09 -6.38 12.23
N GLU A 158 8.58 -7.52 12.71
CA GLU A 158 7.54 -7.59 13.76
C GLU A 158 6.27 -6.78 13.42
N ILE A 159 5.94 -6.71 12.12
CA ILE A 159 4.76 -5.99 11.64
C ILE A 159 3.55 -6.92 11.68
N GLU A 160 2.53 -6.53 12.45
CA GLU A 160 1.25 -7.23 12.45
C GLU A 160 0.55 -7.09 11.08
N PHE A 161 0.07 -8.21 10.53
CA PHE A 161 -0.69 -8.22 9.29
C PHE A 161 -1.81 -9.26 9.33
N HIS A 162 -2.88 -8.99 8.58
CA HIS A 162 -3.96 -9.93 8.36
C HIS A 162 -3.80 -10.63 7.02
N GLU A 163 -4.03 -11.93 6.97
CA GLU A 163 -4.08 -12.63 5.69
C GLU A 163 -5.51 -12.68 5.14
N VAL A 164 -5.71 -12.24 3.90
CA VAL A 164 -7.02 -12.20 3.25
C VAL A 164 -6.96 -12.94 1.91
N ILE A 165 -7.97 -13.75 1.63
CA ILE A 165 -8.08 -14.47 0.35
C ILE A 165 -8.43 -13.47 -0.76
N ALA A 166 -7.68 -13.45 -1.87
CA ALA A 166 -7.87 -12.48 -2.96
C ALA A 166 -9.02 -12.83 -3.92
N ASP A 167 -10.21 -13.05 -3.37
CA ASP A 167 -11.45 -13.33 -4.09
C ASP A 167 -12.39 -12.11 -4.13
N VAL A 168 -13.67 -12.34 -4.39
CA VAL A 168 -14.70 -11.29 -4.46
C VAL A 168 -15.13 -10.76 -3.09
N GLU A 169 -14.89 -11.51 -2.02
CA GLU A 169 -15.24 -11.14 -0.65
C GLU A 169 -14.12 -10.38 0.06
N ALA A 170 -12.89 -10.46 -0.47
CA ALA A 170 -11.70 -9.80 0.05
C ALA A 170 -11.95 -8.34 0.48
N ALA A 171 -12.65 -7.57 -0.35
CA ALA A 171 -12.92 -6.16 -0.07
C ALA A 171 -13.80 -5.95 1.16
N SER A 172 -14.84 -6.77 1.33
CA SER A 172 -15.72 -6.76 2.51
C SER A 172 -14.98 -7.20 3.78
N GLN A 173 -14.12 -8.21 3.67
CA GLN A 173 -13.28 -8.66 4.79
C GLN A 173 -12.32 -7.57 5.26
N ILE A 174 -11.67 -6.87 4.31
CA ILE A 174 -10.76 -5.75 4.62
C ILE A 174 -11.50 -4.62 5.32
N ILE A 175 -12.73 -4.29 4.91
CA ILE A 175 -13.53 -3.24 5.58
C ILE A 175 -13.83 -3.62 7.03
N ASN A 176 -14.17 -4.88 7.29
CA ASN A 176 -14.40 -5.34 8.66
C ASN A 176 -13.12 -5.19 9.53
N LEU A 177 -11.95 -5.48 8.98
CA LEU A 177 -10.67 -5.31 9.66
C LEU A 177 -10.36 -3.84 9.96
N ILE A 178 -10.64 -2.92 9.01
CA ILE A 178 -10.45 -1.48 9.20
C ILE A 178 -11.26 -0.96 10.41
N ASN A 179 -12.48 -1.48 10.59
CA ASN A 179 -13.41 -1.09 11.65
C ASN A 179 -13.11 -1.73 13.02
N GLN A 180 -12.35 -2.83 13.05
CA GLN A 180 -12.03 -3.57 14.28
C GLN A 180 -10.71 -3.16 14.92
N ALA A 181 -9.74 -2.76 14.09
CA ALA A 181 -8.45 -2.28 14.56
C ALA A 181 -8.60 -0.86 15.15
#